data_AF-B4P9C1-F1
#
_entry.id   AF-B4P9C1-F1
#
_cell.length_a   1.000
_cell.length_b   1.000
_cell.length_c   1.000
_cell.angle_alpha   90.00
_cell.angle_beta   90.00
_cell.angle_gamma   90.00
#
_symmetry.space_group_name_H-M   'P 1'
#
loop_
_entity.id
_entity.type
_entity.pdbx_description
1 polymer ?
#
loop_
_entity_poly.entity_id
_entity_poly.type
_entity_poly.pdbx_seq_one_letter_code
_entity_poly.pdbx_strand_id
1 'polypeptide(L)'
;MFKRRAGIRSLKRMLKMELVEELLEERKTGEQKDKQLAKLKITIEDLDKLRQEEDEINNKLEEEMDKQQLLHEQLQANKILTKQLEKIALENRCSICLFPWEANNYHRLVSLKCGHLFGEMCIRTHLQQSNICPICRKIAVGRDVRRVLLNHTP
;
A
#
# COMPACT_ATOMS: atom_id res chain seq x y z
N MET A 1 -60.35 -22.01 -7.53
CA MET A 1 -61.62 -21.30 -7.24
C MET A 1 -61.54 -19.91 -7.85
N PHE A 2 -62.26 -19.68 -8.95
CA PHE A 2 -62.21 -18.44 -9.75
C PHE A 2 -63.00 -17.32 -9.06
N LYS A 3 -62.33 -16.25 -8.62
CA LYS A 3 -62.99 -15.00 -8.23
C LYS A 3 -63.54 -14.35 -9.50
N ARG A 4 -64.86 -14.39 -9.67
CA ARG A 4 -65.58 -13.69 -10.76
C ARG A 4 -65.22 -12.20 -10.70
N ARG A 5 -64.69 -11.64 -11.78
CA ARG A 5 -64.60 -10.18 -11.96
C ARG A 5 -66.04 -9.65 -11.99
N ALA A 6 -66.42 -8.87 -10.99
CA ALA A 6 -67.69 -8.17 -10.99
C ALA A 6 -67.70 -7.20 -12.17
N GLY A 7 -68.56 -7.45 -13.16
CA GLY A 7 -68.80 -6.50 -14.24
C GLY A 7 -69.37 -5.21 -13.65
N ILE A 8 -68.94 -4.07 -14.20
CA ILE A 8 -69.39 -2.73 -13.82
C ILE A 8 -70.92 -2.69 -13.97
N ARG A 9 -71.66 -2.81 -12.86
CA ARG A 9 -73.12 -2.71 -12.85
C ARG A 9 -73.49 -1.24 -13.03
N SER A 10 -74.48 -0.97 -13.88
CA SER A 10 -74.96 0.40 -14.09
C SER A 10 -75.53 0.97 -12.79
N LEU A 11 -75.00 2.10 -12.32
CA LEU A 11 -75.43 2.84 -11.13
C LEU A 11 -76.96 3.08 -11.09
N LYS A 12 -77.61 3.18 -12.26
CA LYS A 12 -79.07 3.35 -12.41
C LYS A 12 -79.92 2.15 -11.93
N ARG A 13 -79.33 0.98 -11.69
CA ARG A 13 -80.05 -0.27 -11.35
C ARG A 13 -79.80 -0.80 -9.93
N MET A 14 -78.96 -0.15 -9.13
CA MET A 14 -78.66 -0.59 -7.76
C MET A 14 -79.63 0.02 -6.74
N LEU A 15 -79.96 -0.76 -5.70
CA LEU A 15 -80.66 -0.21 -4.54
C LEU A 15 -79.71 0.70 -3.77
N LYS A 16 -80.22 1.80 -3.21
CA LYS A 16 -79.42 2.81 -2.49
C LYS A 16 -78.53 2.19 -1.38
N MET A 17 -79.00 1.12 -0.75
CA MET A 17 -78.30 0.41 0.33
C MET A 17 -77.10 -0.41 -0.18
N GLU A 18 -77.23 -1.11 -1.31
CA GLU A 18 -76.13 -1.87 -1.93
C GLU A 18 -75.01 -0.93 -2.39
N LEU A 19 -75.37 0.23 -2.94
CA LEU A 19 -74.42 1.25 -3.36
C LEU A 19 -73.63 1.81 -2.16
N VAL A 20 -74.28 1.97 -1.01
CA VAL A 20 -73.62 2.44 0.22
C VAL A 20 -72.65 1.39 0.75
N GLU A 21 -73.01 0.10 0.75
CA GLU A 21 -72.10 -0.98 1.16
C GLU A 21 -70.86 -1.06 0.27
N GLU A 22 -71.03 -0.95 -1.06
CA GLU A 22 -69.91 -0.98 -2.01
C GLU A 22 -68.96 0.23 -1.79
N LEU A 23 -69.51 1.43 -1.62
CA LEU A 23 -68.71 2.63 -1.31
C LEU A 23 -67.97 2.53 0.03
N LEU A 24 -68.56 1.89 1.04
CA LEU A 24 -67.91 1.67 2.34
C LEU A 24 -66.75 0.67 2.23
N GLU A 25 -66.90 -0.40 1.46
CA GLU A 25 -65.82 -1.37 1.18
C GLU A 25 -64.69 -0.75 0.34
N GLU A 26 -65.03 0.06 -0.67
CA GLU A 26 -64.04 0.83 -1.44
C GLU A 26 -63.27 1.80 -0.54
N ARG A 27 -63.94 2.47 0.40
CA ARG A 27 -63.29 3.34 1.38
C ARG A 27 -62.32 2.58 2.28
N LYS A 28 -62.74 1.44 2.87
CA LYS A 28 -61.87 0.60 3.71
C LYS A 28 -60.64 0.10 2.95
N THR A 29 -60.83 -0.33 1.69
CA THR A 29 -59.72 -0.79 0.85
C THR A 29 -58.79 0.34 0.44
N GLY A 30 -59.31 1.55 0.21
CA GLY A 30 -58.50 2.78 0.04
C GLY A 30 -57.63 3.05 1.26
N GLU A 31 -58.23 3.08 2.45
CA GLU A 31 -57.50 3.31 3.71
C GLU A 31 -56.41 2.24 3.98
N GLN A 32 -56.66 0.98 3.61
CA GLN A 32 -55.66 -0.08 3.69
C GLN A 32 -54.50 0.13 2.71
N LYS A 33 -54.80 0.51 1.46
CA LYS A 33 -53.78 0.81 0.45
C LYS A 33 -52.93 2.01 0.84
N ASP A 34 -53.54 3.05 1.40
CA ASP A 34 -52.82 4.25 1.86
C ASP A 34 -51.85 3.91 3.00
N LYS A 35 -52.29 3.07 3.95
CA LYS A 35 -51.41 2.55 5.02
C LYS A 35 -50.26 1.71 4.44
N GLN A 36 -50.52 0.91 3.42
CA GLN A 36 -49.49 0.10 2.76
C GLN A 36 -48.50 0.98 1.99
N LEU A 37 -48.99 2.00 1.29
CA LEU A 37 -48.16 2.96 0.56
C LEU A 37 -47.26 3.76 1.52
N ALA A 38 -47.77 4.17 2.67
CA ALA A 38 -46.98 4.84 3.70
C ALA A 38 -45.84 3.95 4.21
N LYS A 39 -46.09 2.65 4.44
CA LYS A 39 -45.05 1.69 4.83
C LYS A 39 -43.98 1.52 3.73
N LEU A 40 -44.40 1.36 2.48
CA LEU A 40 -43.49 1.22 1.34
C LEU A 40 -42.60 2.46 1.15
N LYS A 41 -43.13 3.67 1.37
CA LYS A 41 -42.33 4.90 1.32
C LYS A 41 -41.21 4.90 2.34
N ILE A 42 -41.50 4.53 3.59
CA ILE A 42 -40.49 4.42 4.65
C ILE A 42 -39.41 3.41 4.26
N THR A 43 -39.82 2.25 3.73
CA THR A 43 -38.86 1.23 3.26
C THR A 43 -37.95 1.74 2.14
N ILE A 44 -38.49 2.51 1.19
CA ILE A 44 -37.69 3.11 0.11
C ILE A 44 -36.69 4.12 0.69
N GLU A 45 -37.12 4.99 1.61
CA GLU A 45 -36.24 5.96 2.27
C GLU A 45 -35.10 5.28 3.03
N ASP A 46 -35.37 4.15 3.69
CA ASP A 46 -34.33 3.39 4.39
C ASP A 46 -33.37 2.69 3.42
N LEU A 47 -33.86 2.18 2.29
CA LEU A 47 -33.00 1.64 1.23
C LEU A 47 -32.11 2.72 0.60
N ASP A 48 -32.62 3.93 0.40
CA ASP A 48 -31.83 5.04 -0.13
C ASP A 48 -30.69 5.44 0.82
N LYS A 49 -30.94 5.42 2.15
CA LYS A 49 -29.88 5.64 3.15
C LYS A 49 -28.80 4.57 3.09
N LEU A 50 -29.20 3.29 3.05
CA LEU A 50 -28.25 2.19 2.95
C LEU A 50 -27.40 2.29 1.68
N ARG A 51 -28.00 2.71 0.56
CA ARG A 51 -27.29 2.93 -0.68
C ARG A 51 -26.29 4.10 -0.60
N GLN A 52 -26.64 5.17 0.09
CA GLN A 52 -25.70 6.28 0.36
C GLN A 52 -24.52 5.81 1.22
N GLU A 53 -24.77 5.01 2.27
CA GLU A 53 -23.72 4.42 3.09
C GLU A 53 -22.80 3.49 2.28
N GLU A 54 -23.37 2.68 1.38
CA GLU A 54 -22.60 1.83 0.46
C GLU A 54 -21.70 2.67 -0.47
N ASP A 55 -22.25 3.72 -1.08
CA ASP A 55 -21.50 4.64 -1.94
C ASP A 55 -20.35 5.31 -1.17
N GLU A 56 -20.58 5.74 0.08
CA GLU A 56 -19.53 6.29 0.93
C GLU A 56 -18.42 5.28 1.26
N ILE A 57 -18.78 4.03 1.53
CA ILE A 57 -17.82 2.95 1.79
C ILE A 57 -17.00 2.66 0.54
N ASN A 58 -17.64 2.57 -0.62
CA ASN A 58 -16.97 2.32 -1.89
C ASN A 58 -15.98 3.44 -2.23
N ASN A 59 -16.36 4.70 -2.06
CA ASN A 59 -15.45 5.84 -2.28
C ASN A 59 -14.23 5.78 -1.34
N LYS A 60 -14.44 5.48 -0.06
CA LYS A 60 -13.33 5.31 0.90
C LYS A 60 -12.42 4.16 0.53
N LEU A 61 -12.99 3.06 0.04
CA LEU A 61 -12.23 1.89 -0.38
C LEU A 61 -11.36 2.22 -1.61
N GLU A 62 -11.90 2.94 -2.58
CA GLU A 62 -11.17 3.39 -3.77
C GLU A 62 -9.99 4.30 -3.39
N GLU A 63 -10.20 5.28 -2.50
CA GLU A 63 -9.13 6.12 -1.98
C GLU A 63 -8.01 5.33 -1.26
N GLU A 64 -8.39 4.32 -0.46
CA GLU A 64 -7.41 3.47 0.22
C GLU A 64 -6.65 2.55 -0.75
N MET A 65 -7.32 2.06 -1.80
CA MET A 65 -6.67 1.28 -2.87
C MET A 65 -5.62 2.11 -3.60
N ASP A 66 -5.93 3.35 -3.96
CA ASP A 66 -4.99 4.28 -4.60
C ASP A 66 -3.76 4.56 -3.70
N LYS A 67 -4.00 4.78 -2.39
CA LYS A 67 -2.90 4.93 -1.41
C LYS A 67 -2.04 3.69 -1.33
N GLN A 68 -2.64 2.50 -1.32
CA GLN A 68 -1.91 1.24 -1.30
C GLN A 68 -1.07 1.04 -2.57
N GLN A 69 -1.60 1.39 -3.73
CA GLN A 69 -0.85 1.32 -4.98
C GLN A 69 0.37 2.24 -4.97
N LEU A 70 0.18 3.51 -4.57
CA LEU A 70 1.27 4.48 -4.45
C LEU A 70 2.36 3.99 -3.49
N LEU A 71 1.96 3.47 -2.33
CA LEU A 71 2.89 2.91 -1.35
C LEU A 71 3.67 1.72 -1.94
N HIS A 72 2.99 0.85 -2.68
CA HIS A 72 3.63 -0.31 -3.31
C HIS A 72 4.70 0.12 -4.32
N GLU A 73 4.41 1.09 -5.17
CA GLU A 73 5.37 1.65 -6.13
C GLU A 73 6.59 2.25 -5.44
N GLN A 74 6.38 3.02 -4.37
CA GLN A 74 7.48 3.57 -3.55
C GLN A 74 8.34 2.48 -2.91
N LEU A 75 7.72 1.43 -2.36
CA LEU A 75 8.45 0.31 -1.76
C LEU A 75 9.27 -0.46 -2.80
N GLN A 76 8.74 -0.66 -4.01
CA GLN A 76 9.48 -1.30 -5.09
C GLN A 76 10.71 -0.48 -5.49
N ALA A 77 10.58 0.83 -5.64
CA ALA A 77 11.70 1.72 -5.96
C ALA A 77 12.78 1.68 -4.87
N ASN A 78 12.37 1.74 -3.60
CA ASN A 78 13.28 1.65 -2.46
C ASN A 78 14.01 0.30 -2.41
N LYS A 79 13.34 -0.81 -2.78
CA LYS A 79 13.96 -2.14 -2.79
C LYS A 79 15.12 -2.27 -3.78
N ILE A 80 15.08 -1.54 -4.89
CA ILE A 80 16.19 -1.51 -5.86
C ILE A 80 17.38 -0.77 -5.25
N LEU A 81 17.12 0.40 -4.67
CA LEU A 81 18.14 1.22 -4.01
C LEU A 81 18.80 0.50 -2.84
N THR A 82 18.03 -0.19 -1.98
CA THR A 82 18.59 -0.93 -0.85
C THR A 82 19.52 -2.05 -1.31
N LYS A 83 19.14 -2.81 -2.34
CA LYS A 83 20.01 -3.84 -2.94
C LYS A 83 21.31 -3.26 -3.50
N GLN A 84 21.24 -2.09 -4.13
CA GLN A 84 22.44 -1.41 -4.64
C GLN A 84 23.35 -0.98 -3.49
N LEU A 85 22.79 -0.43 -2.41
CA LEU A 85 23.54 -0.04 -1.21
C LEU A 85 24.18 -1.25 -0.52
N GLU A 86 23.46 -2.38 -0.42
CA GLU A 86 24.01 -3.63 0.12
C GLU A 86 25.21 -4.12 -0.69
N LYS A 87 25.14 -4.05 -2.03
CA LYS A 87 26.25 -4.40 -2.91
C LYS A 87 27.47 -3.50 -2.67
N ILE A 88 27.26 -2.18 -2.61
CA ILE A 88 28.33 -1.22 -2.33
C ILE A 88 28.96 -1.49 -0.95
N ALA A 89 28.14 -1.77 0.07
CA ALA A 89 28.62 -2.08 1.41
C ALA A 89 29.38 -3.41 1.49
N LEU A 90 29.10 -4.36 0.59
CA LEU A 90 29.86 -5.60 0.47
C LEU A 90 31.22 -5.36 -0.18
N GLU A 91 31.27 -4.53 -1.22
CA GLU A 91 32.50 -4.20 -1.96
C GLU A 91 33.42 -3.26 -1.15
N ASN A 92 32.87 -2.43 -0.27
CA ASN A 92 33.62 -1.48 0.56
C ASN A 92 34.19 -2.09 1.85
N ARG A 93 34.94 -3.19 1.74
CA ARG A 93 35.51 -3.93 2.87
C ARG A 93 36.99 -4.20 2.71
N CYS A 94 37.71 -4.27 3.82
CA CYS A 94 39.12 -4.62 3.84
C CYS A 94 39.30 -6.09 3.47
N SER A 95 40.11 -6.40 2.46
CA SER A 95 40.33 -7.78 2.01
C SER A 95 41.16 -8.64 2.98
N ILE A 96 41.67 -8.06 4.06
CA ILE A 96 42.45 -8.79 5.09
C ILE A 96 41.54 -9.25 6.23
N CYS A 97 40.67 -8.38 6.74
CA CYS A 97 39.83 -8.67 7.90
C CYS A 97 38.32 -8.71 7.60
N LEU A 98 37.91 -8.36 6.38
CA LEU A 98 36.51 -8.34 5.89
C LEU A 98 35.57 -7.34 6.60
N PHE A 99 36.11 -6.44 7.41
CA PHE A 99 35.36 -5.35 8.01
C PHE A 99 35.25 -4.14 7.05
N PRO A 100 34.17 -3.35 7.14
CA PRO A 100 34.01 -2.10 6.39
C PRO A 100 35.15 -1.11 6.69
N TRP A 101 35.46 -0.24 5.73
CA TRP A 101 36.41 0.86 5.98
C TRP A 101 35.77 1.96 6.82
N GLU A 102 36.55 2.55 7.71
CA GLU A 102 36.09 3.64 8.57
C GLU A 102 36.72 4.97 8.15
N ALA A 103 35.93 6.05 8.06
CA ALA A 103 36.45 7.34 7.60
C ALA A 103 37.50 7.94 8.55
N ASN A 104 37.29 7.81 9.87
CA ASN A 104 38.03 8.59 10.88
C ASN A 104 38.81 7.74 11.89
N ASN A 105 38.91 6.42 11.70
CA ASN A 105 39.50 5.52 12.68
C ASN A 105 40.78 4.85 12.17
N TYR A 106 41.36 3.97 13.00
CA TYR A 106 42.57 3.20 12.69
C TYR A 106 42.36 2.20 11.53
N HIS A 107 41.10 1.88 11.19
CA HIS A 107 40.73 1.05 10.05
C HIS A 107 40.35 1.87 8.79
N ARG A 108 41.00 3.02 8.58
CA ARG A 108 40.76 3.86 7.40
C ARG A 108 41.33 3.29 6.12
N LEU A 109 40.72 3.70 5.00
CA LEU A 109 41.08 3.26 3.66
C LEU A 109 42.45 3.77 3.23
N VAL A 110 43.33 2.84 2.87
CA VAL A 110 44.65 3.13 2.30
C VAL A 110 44.88 2.29 1.05
N SER A 111 45.76 2.77 0.18
CA SER A 111 46.22 2.07 -1.02
C SER A 111 47.70 1.73 -0.93
N LEU A 112 48.11 0.63 -1.55
CA LEU A 112 49.51 0.38 -1.90
C LEU A 112 49.83 0.99 -3.27
N LYS A 113 51.12 1.10 -3.61
CA LYS A 113 51.59 1.50 -4.96
C LYS A 113 50.99 0.65 -6.09
N CYS A 114 50.64 -0.61 -5.82
CA CYS A 114 50.02 -1.49 -6.78
C CYS A 114 48.52 -1.21 -7.03
N GLY A 115 47.92 -0.25 -6.32
CA GLY A 115 46.51 0.15 -6.46
C GLY A 115 45.54 -0.58 -5.53
N HIS A 116 45.97 -1.66 -4.89
CA HIS A 116 45.10 -2.43 -3.99
C HIS A 116 44.81 -1.70 -2.68
N LEU A 117 43.59 -1.86 -2.18
CA LEU A 117 43.02 -1.15 -1.04
C LEU A 117 42.89 -2.04 0.19
N PHE A 118 43.16 -1.46 1.36
CA PHE A 118 43.11 -2.14 2.66
C PHE A 118 42.76 -1.15 3.77
N GLY A 119 42.37 -1.68 4.94
CA GLY A 119 42.37 -0.91 6.18
C GLY A 119 43.80 -0.68 6.68
N GLU A 120 44.10 0.54 7.15
CA GLU A 120 45.48 0.95 7.46
C GLU A 120 46.17 0.03 8.47
N MET A 121 45.54 -0.25 9.61
CA MET A 121 46.12 -1.18 10.59
C MET A 121 46.40 -2.55 9.99
N CYS A 122 45.45 -3.11 9.23
CA CYS A 122 45.59 -4.45 8.69
C CYS A 122 46.76 -4.57 7.72
N ILE A 123 46.90 -3.62 6.79
CA ILE A 123 48.02 -3.69 5.85
C ILE A 123 49.35 -3.38 6.53
N ARG A 124 49.39 -2.48 7.52
CA ARG A 124 50.63 -2.22 8.28
C ARG A 124 51.08 -3.44 9.06
N THR A 125 50.17 -4.15 9.73
CA THR A 125 50.47 -5.39 10.45
C THR A 125 50.97 -6.48 9.49
N HIS A 126 50.32 -6.65 8.34
CA HIS A 126 50.77 -7.61 7.31
C HIS A 126 52.20 -7.30 6.83
N LEU A 127 52.49 -6.03 6.56
CA LEU A 127 53.80 -5.59 6.08
C LEU A 127 54.94 -5.70 7.12
N GLN A 128 54.62 -5.90 8.40
CA GLN A 128 55.63 -6.25 9.41
C GLN A 128 56.12 -7.69 9.26
N GLN A 129 55.29 -8.57 8.68
CA GLN A 129 55.57 -10.00 8.52
C GLN A 129 55.97 -10.36 7.08
N SER A 130 55.49 -9.61 6.08
CA SER A 130 55.67 -9.93 4.67
C SER A 130 55.73 -8.70 3.78
N ASN A 131 56.77 -8.57 2.96
CA ASN A 131 56.96 -7.42 2.06
C ASN A 131 56.24 -7.56 0.70
N ILE A 132 55.07 -8.20 0.68
CA ILE A 132 54.27 -8.40 -0.53
C ILE A 132 52.81 -8.00 -0.31
N CYS A 133 52.18 -7.48 -1.37
CA CYS A 133 50.76 -7.18 -1.39
C CYS A 133 49.93 -8.47 -1.18
N PRO A 134 48.95 -8.49 -0.25
CA PRO A 134 48.07 -9.64 -0.04
C PRO A 134 47.27 -10.09 -1.27
N ILE A 135 46.98 -9.16 -2.20
CA ILE A 135 46.15 -9.44 -3.38
C ILE A 135 47.01 -9.88 -4.57
N CYS A 136 47.94 -9.03 -5.03
CA CYS A 136 48.70 -9.30 -6.27
C CYS A 136 50.13 -9.76 -6.06
N ARG A 137 50.57 -9.90 -4.81
CA ARG A 137 51.91 -10.37 -4.41
C ARG A 137 53.09 -9.52 -4.90
N LYS A 138 52.86 -8.35 -5.51
CA LYS A 138 53.90 -7.37 -5.81
C LYS A 138 54.56 -6.87 -4.52
N ILE A 139 55.86 -6.59 -4.58
CA ILE A 139 56.63 -6.08 -3.44
C ILE A 139 55.98 -4.79 -2.93
N ALA A 140 55.79 -4.71 -1.62
CA ALA A 140 55.24 -3.57 -0.93
C ALA A 140 55.91 -3.43 0.44
N VAL A 141 56.22 -2.20 0.85
CA VAL A 141 56.77 -1.89 2.16
C VAL A 141 55.95 -0.82 2.86
N GLY A 142 56.13 -0.62 4.17
CA GLY A 142 55.31 0.33 4.95
C GLY A 142 55.31 1.78 4.43
N ARG A 143 56.34 2.19 3.67
CA ARG A 143 56.42 3.51 3.01
C ARG A 143 55.53 3.62 1.76
N ASP A 144 55.07 2.49 1.22
CA ASP A 144 54.21 2.43 0.03
C ASP A 144 52.72 2.61 0.37
N VAL A 145 52.38 2.64 1.65
CA VAL A 145 51.01 2.83 2.15
C VAL A 145 50.62 4.29 2.03
N ARG A 146 49.62 4.59 1.21
CA ARG A 146 49.12 5.94 0.94
C ARG A 146 47.66 6.07 1.38
N ARG A 147 47.34 7.13 2.12
CA ARG A 147 45.95 7.43 2.50
C ARG A 147 45.13 7.80 1.28
N VAL A 148 43.92 7.23 1.19
CA VAL A 148 42.91 7.65 0.22
C VAL A 148 42.05 8.71 0.91
N LEU A 149 42.06 9.93 0.37
CA LEU A 149 41.20 11.00 0.84
C LEU A 149 39.87 10.90 0.08
N LEU A 150 38.80 10.56 0.80
CA LEU A 150 37.46 10.68 0.27
C LEU A 150 37.04 12.14 0.45
N ASN A 151 36.75 12.84 -0.65
CA ASN A 151 36.23 14.20 -0.59
C ASN A 151 34.80 14.12 -0.05
N HIS A 152 34.63 14.32 1.25
CA HIS A 152 33.33 14.47 1.86
C HIS A 152 32.92 15.94 1.69
N THR A 153 32.01 16.24 0.77
CA THR A 153 31.27 17.49 0.81
C THR A 153 30.21 17.36 1.92
N PRO A 154 30.08 18.33 2.84
CA PRO A 154 29.02 18.34 3.85
C PRO A 154 27.63 18.55 3.23
#